data_AF-A0A8S3CRD6-F1
#
_entry.id   AF-A0A8S3CRD6-F1
#
_cell.length_a   1.000
_cell.length_b   1.000
_cell.length_c   1.000
_cell.angle_alpha   90.00
_cell.angle_beta   90.00
_cell.angle_gamma   90.00
#
_symmetry.space_group_name_H-M   'P 1'
#
loop_
_entity.id
_entity.type
_entity.pdbx_description
1 polymer ?
#
loop_
_entity_poly.entity_id
_entity_poly.type
_entity_poly.pdbx_seq_one_letter_code
_entity_poly.pdbx_strand_id
1 'polypeptide(L)' 'MNAEDPLFILYTSGSTGKPKGVVHTTGGYLTYTSLTFKYAFDYNPGDVFMCTAD' A
#
# COMPACT_ATOMS: atom_id res chain seq x y z
N MET A 1 -6.51 -10.98 13.64
CA MET A 1 -6.56 -9.86 12.69
C MET A 1 -7.49 -10.28 11.57
N ASN A 2 -8.58 -9.56 11.38
CA ASN A 2 -9.57 -9.77 10.32
C ASN A 2 -9.17 -8.99 9.06
N ALA A 3 -9.73 -9.36 7.91
CA ALA A 3 -9.43 -8.70 6.65
C ALA A 3 -9.72 -7.18 6.67
N GLU A 4 -10.77 -6.76 7.37
CA GLU A 4 -11.19 -5.36 7.48
C GLU A 4 -10.61 -4.63 8.71
N ASP A 5 -9.77 -5.28 9.51
CA ASP A 5 -9.08 -4.59 10.60
C ASP A 5 -8.13 -3.53 9.98
N PRO A 6 -8.08 -2.29 10.52
CA PRO A 6 -7.21 -1.23 10.02
C PRO A 6 -5.73 -1.64 10.08
N LEU A 7 -4.99 -1.42 9.00
CA LEU A 7 -3.55 -1.67 8.91
C LEU A 7 -2.74 -0.40 9.20
N PHE A 8 -3.04 0.70 8.52
CA PHE A 8 -2.45 2.02 8.77
C PHE A 8 -3.35 3.16 8.26
N ILE A 9 -3.00 4.39 8.68
CA ILE A 9 -3.57 5.63 8.17
C ILE A 9 -2.48 6.41 7.43
N LEU A 10 -2.71 6.74 6.16
CA LEU A 10 -1.83 7.60 5.38
C LEU A 10 -2.48 8.97 5.20
N TYR A 11 -1.80 10.01 5.70
CA TYR A 11 -2.28 11.37 5.53
C TYR A 11 -1.89 11.92 4.16
N THR A 12 -2.87 12.46 3.44
CA THR A 12 -2.68 13.05 2.11
C THR A 12 -3.20 14.49 2.09
N SER A 13 -2.67 15.29 1.16
CA SER A 13 -3.18 16.65 0.94
C SER A 13 -4.64 16.59 0.49
N GLY A 14 -5.53 17.30 1.20
CA GLY A 14 -6.93 17.45 0.85
C GLY A 14 -7.18 18.71 0.03
N SER A 15 -8.18 18.69 -0.86
CA SER A 15 -8.59 19.87 -1.65
C SER A 15 -9.12 21.05 -0.82
N THR A 16 -9.48 20.81 0.45
CA THR A 16 -10.01 21.82 1.38
C THR A 16 -8.94 22.41 2.30
N GLY A 17 -7.65 22.12 2.07
CA GLY A 17 -6.54 22.62 2.88
C GLY A 17 -6.32 21.87 4.21
N LYS A 18 -7.17 20.91 4.56
CA LYS A 18 -6.97 20.00 5.70
C LYS A 18 -6.51 18.62 5.19
N PRO A 19 -5.42 18.05 5.73
CA PRO A 19 -5.00 16.70 5.37
C PRO A 19 -6.09 15.67 5.66
N LYS A 20 -6.24 14.67 4.77
CA LYS A 20 -7.18 13.56 4.91
C LYS A 20 -6.43 12.32 5.36
N GLY A 21 -6.93 11.63 6.39
CA GLY A 21 -6.40 10.33 6.82
C GLY A 21 -7.06 9.20 6.04
N VAL A 22 -6.36 8.65 5.04
CA VAL A 22 -6.84 7.49 4.27
C VAL A 22 -6.54 6.23 5.07
N VAL A 23 -7.58 5.43 5.33
CA VAL A 23 -7.47 4.16 6.05
C VAL A 23 -7.28 3.03 5.06
N HIS A 24 -6.24 2.21 5.26
CA HIS A 24 -6.05 0.96 4.53
C HIS A 24 -6.36 -0.21 5.46
N THR A 25 -7.17 -1.17 5.00
CA THR A 25 -7.48 -2.41 5.73
C THR A 25 -6.48 -3.52 5.40
N THR A 26 -6.33 -4.47 6.30
CA THR A 26 -5.25 -5.47 6.25
C THR A 26 -5.33 -6.38 5.02
N GLY A 27 -6.47 -7.04 4.80
CA GLY A 27 -6.58 -8.11 3.80
C GLY A 27 -6.48 -7.60 2.37
N GLY A 28 -7.27 -6.57 2.05
CA GLY A 28 -7.29 -5.96 0.72
C GLY A 28 -5.94 -5.33 0.35
N TYR A 29 -5.34 -4.55 1.26
CA TYR A 29 -4.08 -3.87 0.99
C TYR A 29 -2.93 -4.85 0.71
N LEU A 30 -2.75 -5.86 1.57
CA LEU A 30 -1.66 -6.83 1.42
C LEU A 30 -1.84 -7.70 0.17
N THR A 31 -3.08 -8.09 -0.15
CA THR A 31 -3.37 -8.87 -1.37
C THR A 31 -3.04 -8.06 -2.61
N TYR A 32 -3.54 -6.82 -2.68
CA TYR A 32 -3.34 -5.96 -3.84
C TYR A 32 -1.87 -5.60 -4.07
N THR A 33 -1.14 -5.20 -3.02
CA THR A 33 0.27 -4.82 -3.11
C THR A 33 1.15 -6.01 -3.49
N SER A 34 0.93 -7.19 -2.89
CA SER A 34 1.70 -8.39 -3.24
C SER A 34 1.44 -8.85 -4.68
N LEU A 35 0.18 -8.80 -5.12
CA LEU A 35 -0.21 -9.19 -6.47
C LEU A 35 0.40 -8.25 -7.52
N THR A 36 0.23 -6.94 -7.34
CA THR A 36 0.76 -5.94 -8.27
C THR A 36 2.28 -5.92 -8.24
N PHE A 37 2.91 -6.11 -7.09
CA PHE A 37 4.37 -6.22 -7.01
C PHE A 37 4.89 -7.38 -7.85
N LYS A 38 4.26 -8.56 -7.71
CA LYS A 38 4.62 -9.75 -8.50
C LYS A 38 4.45 -9.52 -10.00
N TYR A 39 3.31 -8.97 -10.44
CA TYR A 39 2.98 -8.94 -11.87
C TYR A 39 3.41 -7.67 -12.61
N ALA A 40 3.39 -6.50 -11.95
CA ALA A 40 3.74 -5.24 -12.59
C ALA A 40 5.26 -5.03 -12.65
N PHE A 41 5.99 -5.52 -11.65
CA PHE A 41 7.46 -5.47 -11.62
C PHE A 41 8.11 -6.81 -11.99
N ASP A 42 7.31 -7.81 -12.36
CA ASP A 42 7.75 -9.18 -12.70
C ASP A 42 8.73 -9.76 -11.68
N TYR A 43 8.44 -9.55 -10.38
CA TYR A 43 9.34 -9.92 -9.31
C TYR A 43 9.49 -11.45 -9.19
N ASN A 44 10.73 -11.94 -9.21
CA ASN A 44 11.08 -13.32 -8.96
C ASN A 44 11.87 -13.47 -7.64
N PRO A 45 11.80 -14.65 -6.98
CA PRO A 45 12.56 -14.90 -5.76
C PRO A 45 14.06 -14.71 -5.99
N GLY A 46 14.66 -13.81 -5.21
CA GLY A 46 16.09 -13.47 -5.30
C GLY A 46 16.36 -12.16 -6.04
N ASP A 47 15.36 -11.57 -6.71
CA ASP A 47 15.51 -10.24 -7.29
C ASP A 47 15.69 -9.19 -6.19
N VAL A 48 16.50 -8.18 -6.49
CA VAL A 48 16.68 -7.00 -5.65
C VAL A 48 15.81 -5.88 -6.22
N PHE A 49 14.74 -5.54 -5.49
CA PHE A 49 13.88 -4.41 -5.83
C PHE A 49 14.35 -3.14 -5.13
N MET A 50 14.44 -2.04 -5.89
CA MET A 50 14.81 -0.72 -5.37
C MET A 50 13.69 0.27 -5.65
N CYS A 51 13.11 0.82 -4.58
CA CYS A 51 12.20 1.94 -4.64
C CYS A 51 12.89 3.17 -4.05
N THR A 52 12.96 4.25 -4.83
CA THR A 52 13.52 5.54 -4.39
C THR A 52 12.43 6.57 -4.13
N ALA A 53 11.20 6.12 -3.84
CA ALA A 53 10.14 7.02 -3.43
C ALA A 53 10.60 7.84 -2.21
N ASP A 54 10.14 9.08 -2.16
CA ASP A 54 10.34 9.99 -1.05
C ASP A 54 9.56 9.57 0.21
#